data_AF-A0A3M1KFS0-F1
#
_entry.id   AF-A0A3M1KFS0-F1
#
_cell.length_a   1.000
_cell.length_b   1.000
_cell.length_c   1.000
_cell.angle_alpha   90.00
_cell.angle_beta   90.00
_cell.angle_gamma   90.00
#
_symmetry.space_group_name_H-M   'P 1'
#
loop_
_entity.id
_entity.type
_entity.pdbx_description
1 polymer ?
#
loop_
_entity_poly.entity_id
_entity_poly.type
_entity_poly.pdbx_seq_one_letter_code
_entity_poly.pdbx_strand_id
1 'polypeptide(L)'
;MSRQATIETQSVLMPPIAGPGDYFALLKPRVMSLVLFTAFVGLVSAPQMPDPVLALVALVAIAMGAGAAGALNMWFDADIDARMRRTAERPIPAGRLYPGEALGLGMVLAVASVAMLGLLVNWAAGALLALTIGFYVLVYTMWLKRRTPQNIVIGGAAGALPPLIGYAAAHGGVTVEGLALFLIIFLWTPPHFWALALKYAGDYQAVGVPMLPNVAGERATRRQILLYSLPLVPAGLLPWALGLVGPLNGLLAGLLGIEFLRRAWAVWRDRAGAEMKLFGYSIVYLFVLFAALAVERLAMLAMGSGG
;
A
#
# COMPACT_ATOMS: atom_id res chain seq x y z
N MET A 1 -61.72 9.50 -13.53
CA MET A 1 -60.83 10.15 -12.56
C MET A 1 -60.75 9.28 -11.30
N SER A 2 -59.55 9.09 -10.74
CA SER A 2 -59.27 8.43 -9.45
C SER A 2 -58.96 6.91 -9.43
N ARG A 3 -58.00 6.43 -10.22
CA ARG A 3 -57.30 5.14 -9.93
C ARG A 3 -55.81 5.06 -10.35
N GLN A 4 -55.21 6.16 -10.80
CA GLN A 4 -53.83 6.17 -11.30
C GLN A 4 -52.83 6.93 -10.40
N ALA A 5 -53.27 7.50 -9.27
CA ALA A 5 -52.43 8.38 -8.45
C ALA A 5 -51.72 7.69 -7.26
N THR A 6 -51.60 6.36 -7.26
CA THR A 6 -51.11 5.62 -6.06
C THR A 6 -50.04 4.57 -6.33
N ILE A 7 -49.36 4.59 -7.49
CA ILE A 7 -48.26 3.64 -7.79
C ILE A 7 -46.88 4.32 -7.73
N GLU A 8 -46.78 5.62 -7.46
CA GLU A 8 -45.49 6.32 -7.39
C GLU A 8 -44.85 6.38 -5.98
N THR A 9 -45.30 5.59 -5.00
CA THR A 9 -44.81 5.74 -3.61
C THR A 9 -44.41 4.45 -2.91
N GLN A 10 -43.89 3.44 -3.62
CA GLN A 10 -43.34 2.23 -2.97
C GLN A 10 -42.11 1.61 -3.67
N SER A 11 -41.09 2.39 -4.02
CA SER A 11 -39.71 1.89 -3.91
C SER A 11 -39.20 2.17 -2.49
N VAL A 12 -39.90 1.62 -1.49
CA VAL A 12 -39.40 1.58 -0.11
C VAL A 12 -38.15 0.72 -0.12
N LEU A 13 -37.00 1.39 -0.17
CA LEU A 13 -35.78 1.11 0.58
C LEU A 13 -35.73 -0.33 1.13
N MET A 14 -35.47 -1.32 0.27
CA MET A 14 -34.92 -2.56 0.80
C MET A 14 -33.55 -2.18 1.39
N PRO A 15 -33.30 -2.45 2.68
CA PRO A 15 -31.98 -2.23 3.22
C PRO A 15 -30.99 -3.04 2.36
N PRO A 16 -29.84 -2.47 1.97
CA PRO A 16 -28.74 -3.21 1.40
C PRO A 16 -28.54 -4.50 2.19
N ILE A 17 -28.80 -5.65 1.56
CA ILE A 17 -28.48 -6.94 2.16
C ILE A 17 -27.01 -7.17 1.84
N ALA A 18 -26.13 -6.65 2.70
CA ALA A 18 -24.70 -6.81 2.54
C ALA A 18 -24.34 -8.29 2.66
N GLY A 19 -23.72 -8.85 1.62
CA GLY A 19 -23.19 -10.21 1.67
C GLY A 19 -21.82 -10.25 2.38
N PRO A 20 -21.37 -11.43 2.86
CA PRO A 20 -20.00 -11.60 3.36
C PRO A 20 -18.93 -11.15 2.35
N GLY A 21 -19.21 -11.30 1.05
CA GLY A 21 -18.35 -10.83 -0.03
C GLY A 21 -18.18 -9.30 -0.08
N ASP A 22 -19.19 -8.52 0.29
CA ASP A 22 -19.12 -7.06 0.31
C ASP A 22 -18.23 -6.57 1.46
N TYR A 23 -18.32 -7.19 2.65
CA TYR A 23 -17.39 -6.93 3.75
C TYR A 23 -15.96 -7.38 3.43
N PHE A 24 -15.79 -8.52 2.76
CA PHE A 24 -14.46 -8.97 2.34
C PHE A 24 -13.85 -8.03 1.29
N ALA A 25 -14.67 -7.47 0.40
CA ALA A 25 -14.23 -6.45 -0.54
C ALA A 25 -13.74 -5.17 0.16
N LEU A 26 -14.30 -4.83 1.34
CA LEU A 26 -13.83 -3.68 2.12
C LEU A 26 -12.34 -3.78 2.51
N LEU A 27 -11.86 -5.00 2.74
CA LEU A 27 -10.49 -5.23 3.18
C LEU A 27 -9.49 -5.04 2.03
N LYS A 28 -9.92 -5.06 0.76
CA LYS A 28 -9.05 -4.98 -0.44
C LYS A 28 -7.98 -6.09 -0.47
N PRO A 29 -8.36 -7.39 -0.45
CA PRO A 29 -7.45 -8.54 -0.31
C PRO A 29 -6.32 -8.57 -1.35
N ARG A 30 -6.59 -8.14 -2.59
CA ARG A 30 -5.58 -8.06 -3.66
C ARG A 30 -4.49 -7.03 -3.41
N VAL A 31 -4.83 -5.92 -2.75
CA VAL A 31 -3.86 -4.87 -2.39
C VAL A 31 -3.13 -5.28 -1.11
N MET A 32 -3.83 -5.93 -0.19
CA MET A 32 -3.26 -6.43 1.07
C MET A 32 -2.19 -7.50 0.89
N SER A 33 -2.24 -8.33 -0.16
CA SER A 33 -1.28 -9.43 -0.33
C SER A 33 0.16 -8.93 -0.40
N LEU A 34 0.41 -7.84 -1.13
CA LEU A 34 1.74 -7.24 -1.23
C LEU A 34 2.16 -6.54 0.08
N VAL A 35 1.20 -5.93 0.79
CA VAL A 35 1.41 -5.34 2.12
C VAL A 35 1.83 -6.42 3.12
N LEU A 36 1.14 -7.55 3.15
CA LEU A 36 1.47 -8.67 4.03
C LEU A 36 2.78 -9.33 3.65
N PHE A 37 3.04 -9.49 2.35
CA PHE A 37 4.31 -10.02 1.88
C PHE A 37 5.50 -9.16 2.33
N THR A 38 5.41 -7.83 2.16
CA THR A 38 6.49 -6.92 2.58
C THR A 38 6.62 -6.85 4.10
N ALA A 39 5.51 -6.91 4.85
CA ALA A 39 5.55 -7.05 6.31
C ALA A 39 6.24 -8.34 6.77
N PHE A 40 5.94 -9.47 6.13
CA PHE A 40 6.62 -10.74 6.36
C PHE A 40 8.12 -10.63 6.07
N VAL A 41 8.49 -10.02 4.95
CA VAL A 41 9.91 -9.79 4.62
C VAL A 41 10.58 -8.94 5.70
N GLY A 42 9.91 -7.91 6.21
CA GLY A 42 10.37 -7.14 7.37
C GLY A 42 10.64 -8.01 8.59
N LEU A 43 9.71 -8.88 8.94
CA LEU A 43 9.79 -9.78 10.08
C LEU A 43 10.98 -10.75 9.98
N VAL A 44 11.20 -11.36 8.83
CA VAL A 44 12.36 -12.28 8.61
C VAL A 44 13.69 -11.53 8.50
N SER A 45 13.65 -10.22 8.23
CA SER A 45 14.86 -9.38 8.11
C SER A 45 15.45 -9.00 9.46
N ALA A 46 14.70 -9.15 10.54
CA ALA A 46 15.23 -8.92 11.87
C ALA A 46 16.34 -9.93 12.22
N PRO A 47 17.24 -9.60 13.16
CA PRO A 47 18.34 -10.49 13.57
C PRO A 47 17.86 -11.85 14.09
N GLN A 48 16.69 -11.88 14.73
CA GLN A 48 16.08 -13.08 15.30
C GLN A 48 14.60 -13.11 14.89
N MET A 49 14.09 -14.31 14.64
CA MET A 49 12.66 -14.49 14.45
C MET A 49 11.95 -14.48 15.80
N PRO A 50 10.78 -13.83 15.91
CA PRO A 50 9.90 -14.04 17.04
C PRO A 50 9.39 -15.49 17.04
N ASP A 51 8.87 -15.94 18.17
CA ASP A 51 8.13 -17.20 18.27
C ASP A 51 7.11 -17.31 17.10
N PRO A 52 6.96 -18.47 16.44
CA PRO A 52 6.08 -18.60 15.27
C PRO A 52 4.64 -18.18 15.51
N VAL A 53 4.11 -18.35 16.74
CA VAL A 53 2.77 -17.87 17.10
C VAL A 53 2.75 -16.35 17.15
N LEU A 54 3.74 -15.72 17.76
CA LEU A 54 3.87 -14.26 17.78
C LEU A 54 4.09 -13.67 16.39
N ALA A 55 4.85 -14.35 15.54
CA ALA A 55 5.03 -13.96 14.14
C ALA A 55 3.71 -13.98 13.38
N LEU A 56 2.90 -15.04 13.57
CA LEU A 56 1.57 -15.14 12.98
C LEU A 56 0.63 -14.06 13.52
N VAL A 57 0.63 -13.83 14.84
CA VAL A 57 -0.15 -12.76 15.49
C VAL A 57 0.20 -11.40 14.90
N ALA A 58 1.49 -11.11 14.71
CA ALA A 58 1.95 -9.86 14.12
C ALA A 58 1.41 -9.68 12.68
N LEU A 59 1.52 -10.71 11.84
CA LEU A 59 1.02 -10.66 10.46
C LEU A 59 -0.50 -10.53 10.40
N VAL A 60 -1.24 -11.21 11.27
CA VAL A 60 -2.70 -11.08 11.39
C VAL A 60 -3.09 -9.68 11.82
N ALA A 61 -2.42 -9.11 12.81
CA ALA A 61 -2.69 -7.74 13.25
C ALA A 61 -2.39 -6.72 12.15
N ILE A 62 -1.27 -6.86 11.43
CA ILE A 62 -0.95 -6.00 10.26
C ILE A 62 -1.99 -6.16 9.16
N ALA A 63 -2.47 -7.38 8.89
CA ALA A 63 -3.56 -7.64 7.93
C ALA A 63 -4.83 -6.90 8.36
N MET A 64 -5.25 -7.07 9.62
CA MET A 64 -6.43 -6.42 10.15
C MET A 64 -6.33 -4.89 10.06
N GLY A 65 -5.17 -4.31 10.39
CA GLY A 65 -4.95 -2.86 10.31
C GLY A 65 -4.94 -2.33 8.87
N ALA A 66 -4.34 -3.06 7.93
CA ALA A 66 -4.40 -2.72 6.51
C ALA A 66 -5.83 -2.81 5.95
N GLY A 67 -6.59 -3.83 6.35
CA GLY A 67 -8.00 -3.98 6.03
C GLY A 67 -8.88 -2.88 6.63
N ALA A 68 -8.62 -2.49 7.87
CA ALA A 68 -9.26 -1.36 8.54
C ALA A 68 -9.05 -0.04 7.77
N ALA A 69 -7.80 0.25 7.40
CA ALA A 69 -7.44 1.41 6.59
C ALA A 69 -8.14 1.37 5.21
N GLY A 70 -8.26 0.18 4.60
CA GLY A 70 -9.01 -0.04 3.36
C GLY A 70 -10.50 0.26 3.48
N ALA A 71 -11.15 -0.22 4.55
CA ALA A 71 -12.56 0.01 4.84
C ALA A 71 -12.85 1.49 5.09
N LEU A 72 -12.06 2.14 5.96
CA LEU A 72 -12.18 3.58 6.26
C LEU A 72 -11.93 4.44 5.02
N ASN A 73 -11.01 4.04 4.14
CA ASN A 73 -10.79 4.73 2.88
C ASN A 73 -12.00 4.66 1.95
N MET A 74 -12.63 3.48 1.80
CA MET A 74 -13.82 3.36 0.96
C MET A 74 -15.05 4.03 1.57
N TRP A 75 -15.17 4.04 2.90
CA TRP A 75 -16.18 4.84 3.58
C TRP A 75 -16.06 6.33 3.25
N PHE A 76 -14.85 6.89 3.38
CA PHE A 76 -14.65 8.31 3.16
C PHE A 76 -14.72 8.70 1.67
N ASP A 77 -14.25 7.83 0.77
CA ASP A 77 -14.20 8.11 -0.67
C ASP A 77 -15.44 7.70 -1.45
N ALA A 78 -16.53 7.32 -0.78
CA ALA A 78 -17.75 6.85 -1.43
C ALA A 78 -18.32 7.85 -2.46
N ASP A 79 -18.24 9.15 -2.19
CA ASP A 79 -18.71 10.23 -3.06
C ASP A 79 -17.93 10.32 -4.39
N ILE A 80 -16.60 10.24 -4.32
CA ILE A 80 -15.74 10.28 -5.52
C ILE A 80 -15.70 8.93 -6.23
N ASP A 81 -15.78 7.83 -5.49
CA ASP A 81 -15.73 6.48 -6.05
C ASP A 81 -16.96 6.21 -6.92
N ALA A 82 -18.14 6.75 -6.58
CA ALA A 82 -19.37 6.67 -7.36
C ALA A 82 -19.26 7.30 -8.76
N ARG A 83 -18.30 8.21 -8.95
CA ARG A 83 -18.11 8.98 -10.18
C ARG A 83 -16.97 8.46 -11.05
N MET A 84 -16.24 7.42 -10.62
CA MET A 84 -15.18 6.81 -11.42
C MET A 84 -15.59 5.41 -11.89
N ARG A 85 -15.45 5.15 -13.20
CA ARG A 85 -15.75 3.84 -13.81
C ARG A 85 -15.08 2.65 -13.10
N ARG A 86 -13.87 2.82 -12.57
CA ARG A 86 -13.11 1.76 -11.89
C ARG A 86 -13.67 1.39 -10.51
N THR A 87 -14.36 2.31 -9.84
CA THR A 87 -14.71 2.19 -8.41
C THR A 87 -16.19 2.34 -8.13
N ALA A 88 -17.00 2.67 -9.13
CA ALA A 88 -18.46 2.74 -9.02
C ALA A 88 -19.08 1.41 -8.56
N GLU A 89 -18.44 0.28 -8.86
CA GLU A 89 -18.87 -1.06 -8.46
C GLU A 89 -18.47 -1.46 -7.02
N ARG A 90 -17.81 -0.57 -6.27
CA ARG A 90 -17.46 -0.84 -4.87
C ARG A 90 -18.72 -0.97 -4.00
N PRO A 91 -18.66 -1.69 -2.86
CA PRO A 91 -19.84 -1.99 -2.05
C PRO A 91 -20.69 -0.77 -1.65
N ILE A 92 -20.04 0.33 -1.25
CA ILE A 92 -20.74 1.54 -0.79
C ILE A 92 -21.32 2.35 -1.97
N PRO A 93 -20.56 2.74 -3.01
CA PRO A 93 -21.11 3.46 -4.15
C PRO A 93 -22.21 2.69 -4.91
N ALA A 94 -22.12 1.36 -4.96
CA ALA A 94 -23.12 0.51 -5.60
C ALA A 94 -24.38 0.29 -4.73
N GLY A 95 -24.45 0.87 -3.53
CA GLY A 95 -25.58 0.74 -2.62
C GLY A 95 -25.74 -0.65 -2.00
N ARG A 96 -24.70 -1.50 -2.01
CA ARG A 96 -24.73 -2.86 -1.43
C ARG A 96 -24.38 -2.90 0.05
N LEU A 97 -23.79 -1.83 0.59
CA LEU A 97 -23.37 -1.73 1.99
C LEU A 97 -23.62 -0.32 2.53
N TYR A 98 -24.13 -0.19 3.76
CA TYR A 98 -24.28 1.12 4.38
C TYR A 98 -22.92 1.74 4.74
N PRO A 99 -22.71 3.06 4.52
CA PRO A 99 -21.49 3.73 4.94
C PRO A 99 -21.17 3.57 6.43
N GLY A 100 -22.20 3.58 7.30
CA GLY A 100 -22.04 3.41 8.74
C GLY A 100 -21.46 2.04 9.13
N GLU A 101 -21.78 0.98 8.40
CA GLU A 101 -21.25 -0.36 8.64
C GLU A 101 -19.76 -0.43 8.28
N ALA A 102 -19.36 0.17 7.16
CA ALA A 102 -17.95 0.25 6.76
C ALA A 102 -17.12 1.06 7.77
N LEU A 103 -17.67 2.17 8.27
CA LEU A 103 -17.04 2.98 9.32
C LEU A 103 -16.88 2.18 10.61
N GLY A 104 -17.95 1.54 11.09
CA GLY A 104 -17.95 0.74 12.30
C GLY A 104 -16.95 -0.41 12.24
N LEU A 105 -16.99 -1.20 11.17
CA LEU A 105 -16.04 -2.30 10.95
C LEU A 105 -14.59 -1.79 10.89
N GLY A 106 -14.35 -0.72 10.12
CA GLY A 106 -13.03 -0.11 9.99
C GLY A 106 -12.47 0.35 11.33
N MET A 107 -13.27 1.04 12.16
CA MET A 107 -12.84 1.50 13.49
C MET A 107 -12.56 0.34 14.45
N VAL A 108 -13.43 -0.68 14.48
CA VAL A 108 -13.24 -1.86 15.33
C VAL A 108 -11.96 -2.60 14.95
N LEU A 109 -11.75 -2.87 13.65
CA LEU A 109 -10.54 -3.53 13.17
C LEU A 109 -9.28 -2.70 13.43
N ALA A 110 -9.35 -1.36 13.32
CA ALA A 110 -8.22 -0.49 13.61
C ALA A 110 -7.81 -0.58 15.08
N VAL A 111 -8.74 -0.44 16.02
CA VAL A 111 -8.44 -0.54 17.46
C VAL A 111 -7.98 -1.95 17.83
N ALA A 112 -8.69 -2.97 17.35
CA ALA A 112 -8.36 -4.37 17.64
C ALA A 112 -6.96 -4.75 17.12
N SER A 113 -6.60 -4.34 15.89
CA SER A 113 -5.29 -4.65 15.31
C SER A 113 -4.13 -3.99 16.07
N VAL A 114 -4.28 -2.71 16.44
CA VAL A 114 -3.27 -1.99 17.22
C VAL A 114 -3.14 -2.59 18.62
N ALA A 115 -4.25 -2.89 19.29
CA ALA A 115 -4.23 -3.52 20.60
C ALA A 115 -3.61 -4.92 20.54
N MET A 116 -3.97 -5.74 19.55
CA MET A 116 -3.41 -7.06 19.33
C MET A 116 -1.90 -7.01 19.11
N LEU A 117 -1.42 -6.12 18.24
CA LEU A 117 0.01 -6.00 17.97
C LEU A 117 0.78 -5.43 19.17
N GLY A 118 0.24 -4.40 19.82
CA GLY A 118 0.85 -3.71 20.96
C GLY A 118 0.95 -4.59 22.21
N LEU A 119 -0.13 -5.29 22.54
CA LEU A 119 -0.24 -6.10 23.76
C LEU A 119 0.39 -7.49 23.62
N LEU A 120 0.25 -8.13 22.46
CA LEU A 120 0.72 -9.51 22.28
C LEU A 120 2.13 -9.60 21.71
N VAL A 121 2.60 -8.59 20.97
CA VAL A 121 3.92 -8.61 20.33
C VAL A 121 4.83 -7.54 20.93
N ASN A 122 4.62 -6.26 20.63
CA ASN A 122 5.26 -5.14 21.31
C ASN A 122 4.65 -3.79 20.93
N TRP A 123 4.81 -2.80 21.82
CA TRP A 123 4.26 -1.45 21.64
C TRP A 123 4.93 -0.63 20.53
N ALA A 124 6.18 -0.89 20.15
CA ALA A 124 6.82 -0.16 19.06
C ALA A 124 6.13 -0.47 17.72
N ALA A 125 5.88 -1.75 17.44
CA ALA A 125 5.13 -2.21 16.27
C ALA A 125 3.66 -1.75 16.33
N GLY A 126 3.02 -1.84 17.50
CA GLY A 126 1.66 -1.35 17.71
C GLY A 126 1.51 0.16 17.44
N ALA A 127 2.44 0.98 17.92
CA ALA A 127 2.45 2.42 17.68
C ALA A 127 2.70 2.76 16.20
N LEU A 128 3.60 2.04 15.52
CA LEU A 128 3.80 2.19 14.07
C LEU A 128 2.55 1.82 13.27
N LEU A 129 1.83 0.77 13.66
CA LEU A 129 0.57 0.38 13.03
C LEU A 129 -0.50 1.46 13.25
N ALA A 130 -0.63 1.98 14.46
CA ALA A 130 -1.56 3.07 14.77
C ALA A 130 -1.25 4.33 13.94
N LEU A 131 0.02 4.71 13.88
CA LEU A 131 0.51 5.81 13.04
C LEU A 131 0.17 5.56 11.57
N THR A 132 0.38 4.34 11.08
CA THR A 132 0.10 3.97 9.68
C THR A 132 -1.38 4.12 9.34
N ILE A 133 -2.27 3.59 10.19
CA ILE A 133 -3.72 3.69 9.98
C ILE A 133 -4.15 5.16 10.04
N GLY A 134 -3.74 5.88 11.09
CA GLY A 134 -4.08 7.30 11.27
C GLY A 134 -3.57 8.17 10.13
N PHE A 135 -2.32 7.96 9.69
CA PHE A 135 -1.74 8.67 8.55
C PHE A 135 -2.48 8.32 7.25
N TYR A 136 -2.78 7.05 6.99
CA TYR A 136 -3.49 6.65 5.77
C TYR A 136 -4.90 7.26 5.69
N VAL A 137 -5.62 7.30 6.81
CA VAL A 137 -6.99 7.81 6.84
C VAL A 137 -7.00 9.33 6.91
N LEU A 138 -6.40 9.93 7.93
CA LEU A 138 -6.50 11.37 8.18
C LEU A 138 -5.62 12.18 7.22
N VAL A 139 -4.35 11.80 7.08
CA VAL A 139 -3.38 12.57 6.29
C VAL A 139 -3.56 12.27 4.80
N TYR A 140 -3.53 11.00 4.39
CA TYR A 140 -3.67 10.66 2.98
C TYR A 140 -5.11 10.79 2.48
N THR A 141 -6.05 10.01 3.02
CA THR A 141 -7.40 9.88 2.44
C THR A 141 -8.20 11.18 2.57
N MET A 142 -8.28 11.74 3.78
CA MET A 142 -9.13 12.92 4.04
C MET A 142 -8.50 14.22 3.54
N TRP A 143 -7.18 14.37 3.69
CA TRP A 143 -6.50 15.62 3.41
C TRP A 143 -5.75 15.63 2.06
N LEU A 144 -4.65 14.88 1.95
CA LEU A 144 -3.73 15.02 0.82
C LEU A 144 -4.36 14.62 -0.50
N LYS A 145 -5.05 13.47 -0.53
CA LYS A 145 -5.65 12.89 -1.73
C LYS A 145 -6.53 13.90 -2.47
N ARG A 146 -7.31 14.69 -1.73
CA ARG A 146 -8.29 15.64 -2.29
C ARG A 146 -7.73 17.04 -2.53
N ARG A 147 -6.56 17.38 -2.00
CA ARG A 147 -6.09 18.79 -1.96
C ARG A 147 -4.70 19.06 -2.53
N THR A 148 -3.85 18.05 -2.77
CA THR A 148 -2.47 18.30 -3.23
C THR A 148 -1.96 17.26 -4.24
N PRO A 149 -1.10 17.67 -5.19
CA PRO A 149 -0.34 16.76 -6.05
C PRO A 149 0.72 15.93 -5.32
N GLN A 150 0.98 16.21 -4.04
CA GLN A 150 1.88 15.43 -3.18
C GLN A 150 1.19 14.21 -2.54
N ASN A 151 -0.04 13.89 -2.96
CA ASN A 151 -0.81 12.76 -2.45
C ASN A 151 -0.11 11.41 -2.60
N ILE A 152 0.70 11.20 -3.63
CA ILE A 152 1.47 9.97 -3.84
C ILE A 152 2.77 9.96 -3.04
N VAL A 153 3.49 11.09 -2.97
CA VAL A 153 4.78 11.14 -2.27
C VAL A 153 4.57 11.04 -0.77
N ILE A 154 3.83 12.00 -0.19
CA ILE A 154 3.61 12.03 1.25
C ILE A 154 2.66 10.91 1.64
N GLY A 155 1.56 10.71 0.90
CA GLY A 155 0.60 9.64 1.18
C GLY A 155 1.18 8.23 1.01
N GLY A 156 2.20 8.08 0.15
CA GLY A 156 2.93 6.83 -0.06
C GLY A 156 3.68 6.35 1.18
N ALA A 157 3.97 7.23 2.14
CA ALA A 157 4.62 6.87 3.40
C ALA A 157 3.83 5.79 4.17
N ALA A 158 2.50 5.91 4.27
CA ALA A 158 1.70 4.88 4.93
C ALA A 158 1.77 3.52 4.23
N GLY A 159 1.83 3.52 2.89
CA GLY A 159 1.99 2.29 2.11
C GLY A 159 3.38 1.64 2.24
N ALA A 160 4.38 2.39 2.68
CA ALA A 160 5.76 1.95 2.83
C ALA A 160 6.10 1.44 4.24
N LEU A 161 5.25 1.71 5.24
CA LEU A 161 5.43 1.26 6.63
C LEU A 161 5.30 -0.25 6.90
N PRO A 162 4.57 -1.08 6.11
CA PRO A 162 4.41 -2.51 6.40
C PRO A 162 5.70 -3.29 6.69
N PRO A 163 6.77 -3.24 5.86
CA PRO A 163 8.02 -3.93 6.18
C PRO A 163 8.70 -3.39 7.45
N LEU A 164 8.59 -2.09 7.75
CA LEU A 164 9.13 -1.53 8.99
C LEU A 164 8.35 -2.02 10.21
N ILE A 165 7.01 -2.11 10.13
CA ILE A 165 6.18 -2.67 11.20
C ILE A 165 6.55 -4.14 11.42
N GLY A 166 6.69 -4.92 10.34
CA GLY A 166 7.11 -6.32 10.41
C GLY A 166 8.48 -6.48 11.05
N TYR A 167 9.46 -5.65 10.67
CA TYR A 167 10.78 -5.63 11.29
C TYR A 167 10.70 -5.27 12.78
N ALA A 168 9.97 -4.21 13.13
CA ALA A 168 9.79 -3.79 14.52
C ALA A 168 9.03 -4.81 15.37
N ALA A 169 8.16 -5.62 14.78
CA ALA A 169 7.47 -6.71 15.46
C ALA A 169 8.46 -7.78 15.97
N ALA A 170 9.52 -8.05 15.20
CA ALA A 170 10.57 -9.00 15.57
C ALA A 170 11.71 -8.37 16.38
N HIS A 171 12.13 -7.15 16.03
CA HIS A 171 13.27 -6.46 16.65
C HIS A 171 12.90 -5.73 17.95
N GLY A 172 11.63 -5.36 18.14
CA GLY A 172 11.16 -4.57 19.29
C GLY A 172 11.34 -3.05 19.15
N GLY A 173 11.79 -2.56 17.99
CA GLY A 173 12.05 -1.14 17.78
C GLY A 173 12.29 -0.76 16.31
N VAL A 174 12.55 0.53 16.07
CA VAL A 174 12.89 1.08 14.75
C VAL A 174 14.39 1.23 14.63
N THR A 175 14.97 0.61 13.61
CA THR A 175 16.40 0.72 13.29
C THR A 175 16.63 1.10 11.83
N VAL A 176 17.90 1.32 11.47
CA VAL A 176 18.31 1.70 10.11
C VAL A 176 17.93 0.61 9.09
N GLU A 177 18.00 -0.66 9.48
CA GLU A 177 17.62 -1.81 8.66
C GLU A 177 16.13 -1.80 8.30
N GLY A 178 15.25 -1.61 9.30
CA GLY A 178 13.82 -1.47 9.08
C GLY A 178 13.49 -0.22 8.24
N LEU A 179 14.18 0.89 8.50
CA LEU A 179 14.04 2.14 7.73
C LEU A 179 14.50 1.98 6.29
N ALA A 180 15.50 1.14 6.00
CA ALA A 180 15.93 0.83 4.65
C ALA A 180 14.83 0.13 3.86
N LEU A 181 14.14 -0.85 4.45
CA LEU A 181 13.01 -1.53 3.80
C LEU A 181 11.84 -0.57 3.54
N PHE A 182 11.54 0.30 4.50
CA PHE A 182 10.59 1.40 4.31
C PHE A 182 11.00 2.30 3.15
N LEU A 183 12.27 2.73 3.11
CA LEU A 183 12.76 3.68 2.11
C LEU A 183 12.67 3.13 0.69
N ILE A 184 12.90 1.82 0.49
CA ILE A 184 12.73 1.16 -0.80
C ILE A 184 11.29 1.33 -1.30
N ILE A 185 10.29 0.98 -0.49
CA ILE A 185 8.88 1.09 -0.90
C ILE A 185 8.48 2.56 -1.06
N PHE A 186 8.95 3.43 -0.17
CA PHE A 186 8.67 4.86 -0.22
C PHE A 186 9.16 5.50 -1.52
N LEU A 187 10.40 5.24 -1.92
CA LEU A 187 10.97 5.77 -3.17
C LEU A 187 10.43 5.08 -4.43
N TRP A 188 10.02 3.81 -4.31
CA TRP A 188 9.37 3.06 -5.37
C TRP A 188 7.96 3.55 -5.68
N THR A 189 7.24 4.05 -4.66
CA THR A 189 5.83 4.41 -4.77
C THR A 189 5.56 5.51 -5.81
N PRO A 190 6.28 6.66 -5.83
CA PRO A 190 6.09 7.71 -6.83
C PRO A 190 6.27 7.26 -8.29
N PRO A 191 7.40 6.64 -8.71
CA PRO A 191 7.57 6.21 -10.09
C PRO A 191 6.55 5.15 -10.51
N HIS A 192 6.16 4.24 -9.60
CA HIS A 192 5.11 3.25 -9.84
C HIS A 192 3.75 3.91 -10.10
N PHE A 193 3.26 4.71 -9.15
CA PHE A 193 1.92 5.29 -9.23
C PHE A 193 1.81 6.38 -10.30
N TRP A 194 2.83 7.19 -10.51
CA TRP A 194 2.78 8.22 -11.55
C TRP A 194 2.82 7.65 -12.95
N ALA A 195 3.51 6.53 -13.18
CA ALA A 195 3.42 5.81 -14.45
C ALA A 195 1.98 5.36 -14.74
N LEU A 196 1.26 4.86 -13.73
CA LEU A 196 -0.17 4.56 -13.86
C LEU A 196 -1.01 5.83 -14.08
N ALA A 197 -0.71 6.89 -13.31
CA ALA A 197 -1.46 8.15 -13.37
C ALA A 197 -1.37 8.83 -14.74
N LEU A 198 -0.24 8.72 -15.44
CA LEU A 198 -0.10 9.22 -16.82
C LEU A 198 -1.11 8.57 -17.76
N LYS A 199 -1.38 7.26 -17.61
CA LYS A 199 -2.38 6.57 -18.44
C LYS A 199 -3.83 6.93 -18.07
N TYR A 200 -4.10 7.19 -16.79
CA TYR A 200 -5.45 7.39 -16.25
C TYR A 200 -5.72 8.84 -15.81
N ALA A 201 -4.98 9.82 -16.34
CA ALA A 201 -5.10 11.22 -15.94
C ALA A 201 -6.52 11.76 -16.11
N GLY A 202 -7.23 11.35 -17.17
CA GLY A 202 -8.62 11.76 -17.41
C GLY A 202 -9.60 11.28 -16.33
N ASP A 203 -9.43 10.06 -15.81
CA ASP A 203 -10.28 9.52 -14.74
C ASP A 203 -10.12 10.34 -13.45
N TYR A 204 -8.90 10.76 -13.11
CA TYR A 204 -8.64 11.61 -11.95
C TYR A 204 -9.17 13.04 -12.14
N GLN A 205 -9.06 13.58 -13.35
CA GLN A 205 -9.60 14.90 -13.69
C GLN A 205 -11.12 14.97 -13.53
N ALA A 206 -11.83 13.91 -13.94
CA ALA A 206 -13.30 13.85 -13.90
C ALA A 206 -13.88 13.96 -12.48
N VAL A 207 -13.09 13.65 -11.45
CA VAL A 207 -13.46 13.74 -10.03
C VAL A 207 -12.69 14.80 -9.26
N GLY A 208 -11.91 15.65 -9.96
CA GLY A 208 -11.17 16.75 -9.36
C GLY A 208 -10.03 16.33 -8.43
N VAL A 209 -9.52 15.10 -8.54
CA VAL A 209 -8.37 14.67 -7.74
C VAL A 209 -7.11 15.28 -8.36
N PRO A 210 -6.33 16.09 -7.60
CA PRO A 210 -5.19 16.85 -8.13
C PRO A 210 -3.95 15.96 -8.33
N MET A 211 -4.03 14.95 -9.20
CA MET A 211 -2.87 14.10 -9.52
C MET A 211 -1.80 14.89 -10.26
N LEU A 212 -0.53 14.53 -10.05
CA LEU A 212 0.62 15.27 -10.63
C LEU A 212 0.52 15.52 -12.15
N PRO A 213 0.10 14.55 -13.00
CA PRO A 213 -0.14 14.80 -14.42
C PRO A 213 -1.16 15.91 -14.70
N ASN A 214 -2.22 16.00 -13.89
CA ASN A 214 -3.30 16.97 -14.05
C ASN A 214 -2.94 18.37 -13.56
N VAL A 215 -2.01 18.47 -12.60
CA VAL A 215 -1.61 19.75 -11.99
C VAL A 215 -0.36 20.33 -12.65
N ALA A 216 0.66 19.50 -12.89
CA ALA A 216 1.97 19.94 -13.39
C ALA A 216 2.24 19.51 -14.84
N GLY A 217 1.33 18.75 -15.45
CA GLY A 217 1.47 18.22 -16.79
C GLY A 217 2.27 16.92 -16.86
N GLU A 218 2.14 16.24 -18.00
CA GLU A 218 2.78 14.95 -18.21
C GLU A 218 4.31 15.04 -18.22
N ARG A 219 4.88 16.09 -18.85
CA ARG A 219 6.34 16.29 -18.92
C ARG A 219 6.98 16.40 -17.53
N ALA A 220 6.36 17.18 -16.63
CA ALA A 220 6.84 17.31 -15.26
C ALA A 220 6.74 15.97 -14.51
N THR A 221 5.64 15.24 -14.71
CA THR A 221 5.45 13.91 -14.11
C THR A 221 6.51 12.92 -14.59
N ARG A 222 6.76 12.84 -15.90
CA ARG A 222 7.81 11.98 -16.50
C ARG A 222 9.19 12.32 -15.94
N ARG A 223 9.49 13.60 -15.72
CA ARG A 223 10.73 14.03 -15.05
C ARG A 223 10.79 13.53 -13.60
N GLN A 224 9.71 13.66 -12.84
CA GLN A 224 9.67 13.20 -11.44
C GLN A 224 9.80 11.68 -11.32
N ILE A 225 9.22 10.90 -12.24
CA ILE A 225 9.42 9.45 -12.32
C ILE A 225 10.92 9.13 -12.41
N LEU A 226 11.65 9.78 -13.32
CA LEU A 226 13.10 9.58 -13.44
C LEU A 226 13.86 10.02 -12.18
N LEU A 227 13.54 11.21 -11.64
CA LEU A 227 14.22 11.75 -10.45
C LEU A 227 14.05 10.89 -9.20
N TYR A 228 12.87 10.28 -8.97
CA TYR A 228 12.66 9.34 -7.86
C TYR A 228 13.26 7.95 -8.12
N SER A 229 13.42 7.56 -9.39
CA SER A 229 14.08 6.31 -9.75
C SER A 229 15.58 6.34 -9.47
N LEU A 230 16.22 7.52 -9.51
CA LEU A 230 17.65 7.68 -9.21
C LEU A 230 18.01 7.27 -7.77
N PRO A 231 17.38 7.80 -6.70
CA PRO A 231 17.64 7.38 -5.33
C PRO A 231 17.06 6.00 -4.99
N LEU A 232 16.08 5.48 -5.76
CA LEU A 232 15.56 4.13 -5.57
C LEU A 232 16.65 3.06 -5.77
N VAL A 233 17.57 3.24 -6.72
CA VAL A 233 18.65 2.28 -6.97
C VAL A 233 19.58 2.10 -5.77
N PRO A 234 20.21 3.15 -5.20
CA PRO A 234 21.01 3.00 -4.00
C PRO A 234 20.16 2.56 -2.80
N ALA A 235 18.89 2.96 -2.70
CA ALA A 235 18.00 2.45 -1.63
C ALA A 235 17.80 0.93 -1.73
N GLY A 236 17.63 0.38 -2.93
CA GLY A 236 17.55 -1.06 -3.15
C GLY A 236 18.83 -1.84 -2.79
N LEU A 237 19.98 -1.15 -2.77
CA LEU A 237 21.26 -1.73 -2.35
C LEU A 237 21.50 -1.63 -0.83
N LEU A 238 20.69 -0.87 -0.08
CA LEU A 238 20.85 -0.71 1.36
C LEU A 238 20.82 -2.02 2.14
N PRO A 239 19.95 -3.01 1.85
CA PRO A 239 19.98 -4.28 2.57
C PRO A 239 21.34 -4.99 2.49
N TRP A 240 22.00 -4.93 1.34
CA TRP A 240 23.36 -5.46 1.18
C TRP A 240 24.39 -4.57 1.90
N ALA A 241 24.31 -3.25 1.74
CA ALA A 241 25.24 -2.32 2.37
C ALA A 241 25.19 -2.35 3.92
N LEU A 242 24.03 -2.66 4.49
CA LEU A 242 23.81 -2.83 5.93
C LEU A 242 24.12 -4.25 6.42
N GLY A 243 24.52 -5.17 5.54
CA GLY A 243 24.84 -6.54 5.91
C GLY A 243 23.63 -7.43 6.23
N LEU A 244 22.42 -7.03 5.85
CA LEU A 244 21.23 -7.89 5.98
C LEU A 244 21.30 -9.11 5.06
N VAL A 245 21.92 -8.95 3.89
CA VAL A 245 22.06 -9.95 2.84
C VAL A 245 23.44 -9.87 2.19
N GLY A 246 23.85 -10.95 1.52
CA GLY A 246 25.13 -11.08 0.88
C GLY A 246 25.25 -10.40 -0.50
N PRO A 247 26.44 -10.47 -1.11
CA PRO A 247 26.76 -9.77 -2.35
C PRO A 247 25.96 -10.25 -3.57
N LEU A 248 25.48 -11.50 -3.58
CA LEU A 248 24.64 -12.01 -4.68
C LEU A 248 23.28 -11.30 -4.70
N ASN A 249 22.66 -11.08 -3.54
CA ASN A 249 21.45 -10.27 -3.43
C ASN A 249 21.73 -8.80 -3.80
N GLY A 250 22.88 -8.26 -3.39
CA GLY A 250 23.34 -6.93 -3.80
C GLY A 250 23.46 -6.79 -5.32
N LEU A 251 24.05 -7.77 -6.00
CA LEU A 251 24.16 -7.81 -7.46
C LEU A 251 22.78 -7.86 -8.12
N LEU A 252 21.88 -8.72 -7.63
CA LEU A 252 20.50 -8.79 -8.12
C LEU A 252 19.78 -7.44 -7.97
N ALA A 253 19.87 -6.82 -6.79
CA ALA A 253 19.27 -5.50 -6.53
C ALA A 253 19.83 -4.43 -7.48
N GLY A 254 21.14 -4.45 -7.75
CA GLY A 254 21.78 -3.56 -8.73
C GLY A 254 21.25 -3.76 -10.15
N LEU A 255 21.17 -5.01 -10.63
CA LEU A 255 20.63 -5.32 -11.96
C LEU A 255 19.16 -4.90 -12.10
N LEU A 256 18.35 -5.17 -11.08
CA LEU A 256 16.96 -4.75 -11.03
C LEU A 256 16.85 -3.21 -11.05
N GLY A 257 17.70 -2.51 -10.30
CA GLY A 257 17.72 -1.05 -10.26
C GLY A 257 18.13 -0.41 -11.59
N ILE A 258 19.14 -0.96 -12.27
CA ILE A 258 19.58 -0.50 -13.59
C ILE A 258 18.46 -0.65 -14.63
N GLU A 259 17.78 -1.79 -14.65
CA GLU A 259 16.65 -2.03 -15.55
C GLU A 259 15.46 -1.11 -15.23
N PHE A 260 15.21 -0.81 -13.94
CA PHE A 260 14.22 0.19 -13.53
C PHE A 260 14.55 1.57 -14.10
N LEU A 261 15.81 2.01 -13.95
CA LEU A 261 16.28 3.29 -14.48
C LEU A 261 16.18 3.36 -16.01
N ARG A 262 16.53 2.28 -16.71
CA ARG A 262 16.40 2.22 -18.17
C ARG A 262 14.95 2.42 -18.62
N ARG A 263 13.97 1.87 -17.88
CA ARG A 263 12.55 2.06 -18.15
C ARG A 263 12.06 3.45 -17.76
N ALA A 264 12.51 3.99 -16.62
CA ALA A 264 12.21 5.37 -16.22
C ALA A 264 12.74 6.38 -17.23
N TRP A 265 13.92 6.13 -17.80
CA TRP A 265 14.48 6.91 -18.90
C TRP A 265 13.64 6.83 -20.18
N ALA A 266 13.13 5.64 -20.52
CA ALA A 266 12.22 5.47 -21.66
C ALA A 266 10.91 6.26 -21.48
N VAL A 267 10.38 6.32 -20.24
CA VAL A 267 9.24 7.16 -19.87
C VAL A 267 9.59 8.64 -20.01
N TRP A 268 10.76 9.07 -19.51
CA TRP A 268 11.22 10.45 -19.65
C TRP A 268 11.40 10.90 -21.10
N ARG A 269 11.83 9.98 -21.98
CA ARG A 269 11.94 10.18 -23.44
C ARG A 269 10.61 10.07 -24.19
N ASP A 270 9.49 9.90 -23.48
CA ASP A 270 8.14 9.82 -24.03
C ASP A 270 8.00 8.72 -25.11
N ARG A 271 8.62 7.57 -24.87
CA ARG A 271 8.50 6.42 -25.78
C ARG A 271 7.12 5.78 -25.62
N ALA A 272 6.46 5.49 -26.75
CA ALA A 272 5.13 4.90 -26.77
C ALA A 272 5.00 3.67 -25.86
N GLY A 273 4.07 3.75 -24.90
CA GLY A 273 3.74 2.68 -23.95
C GLY A 273 4.79 2.42 -22.87
N ALA A 274 5.80 3.29 -22.73
CA ALA A 274 6.84 3.13 -21.71
C ALA A 274 6.29 3.18 -20.29
N GLU A 275 5.22 3.96 -20.05
CA GLU A 275 4.60 4.13 -18.73
C GLU A 275 4.08 2.79 -18.21
N MET A 276 3.34 2.05 -19.03
CA MET A 276 2.80 0.75 -18.63
C MET A 276 3.87 -0.34 -18.55
N LYS A 277 4.93 -0.23 -19.36
CA LYS A 277 6.10 -1.12 -19.25
C LYS A 277 6.89 -0.88 -17.96
N LEU A 278 6.99 0.37 -17.50
CA LEU A 278 7.57 0.71 -16.21
C LEU A 278 6.65 0.25 -15.07
N PHE A 279 5.35 0.54 -15.14
CA PHE A 279 4.38 0.10 -14.14
C PHE A 279 4.41 -1.42 -13.95
N GLY A 280 4.32 -2.21 -15.03
CA GLY A 280 4.40 -3.67 -14.93
C GLY A 280 5.74 -4.15 -14.37
N TYR A 281 6.86 -3.58 -14.83
CA TYR A 281 8.17 -3.93 -14.31
C TYR A 281 8.35 -3.55 -12.84
N SER A 282 7.81 -2.43 -12.40
CA SER A 282 7.95 -1.96 -11.02
C SER A 282 7.33 -2.93 -10.01
N ILE A 283 6.27 -3.65 -10.39
CA ILE A 283 5.69 -4.73 -9.56
C ILE A 283 6.66 -5.91 -9.48
N VAL A 284 7.22 -6.33 -10.61
CA VAL A 284 8.22 -7.42 -10.68
C VAL A 284 9.48 -7.05 -9.89
N TYR A 285 9.99 -5.83 -10.06
CA TYR A 285 11.12 -5.27 -9.33
C TYR A 285 10.93 -5.43 -7.83
N LEU A 286 9.80 -4.94 -7.30
CA LEU A 286 9.56 -4.95 -5.86
C LEU A 286 9.39 -6.38 -5.33
N PHE A 287 8.63 -7.21 -6.05
CA PHE A 287 8.40 -8.60 -5.67
C PHE A 287 9.70 -9.40 -5.65
N VAL A 288 10.50 -9.35 -6.72
CA VAL A 288 11.75 -10.11 -6.82
C VAL A 288 12.77 -9.63 -5.80
N LEU A 289 12.90 -8.32 -5.60
CA LEU A 289 13.82 -7.75 -4.62
C LEU A 289 13.49 -8.23 -3.20
N PHE A 290 12.23 -8.11 -2.78
CA PHE A 290 11.80 -8.54 -1.44
C PHE A 290 11.80 -10.06 -1.30
N ALA A 291 11.48 -10.82 -2.35
CA ALA A 291 11.51 -12.29 -2.32
C ALA A 291 12.94 -12.81 -2.14
N ALA A 292 13.89 -12.27 -2.91
CA ALA A 292 15.29 -12.66 -2.80
C ALA A 292 15.87 -12.31 -1.41
N LEU A 293 15.48 -11.16 -0.86
CA LEU A 293 15.82 -10.78 0.51
C LEU A 293 15.27 -11.78 1.52
N ALA A 294 13.97 -12.10 1.45
CA ALA A 294 13.32 -13.02 2.37
C ALA A 294 13.92 -14.43 2.31
N VAL A 295 14.18 -14.95 1.10
CA VAL A 295 14.79 -16.27 0.91
C VAL A 295 16.17 -16.35 1.56
N GLU A 296 17.03 -15.35 1.33
CA GLU A 296 18.37 -15.37 1.92
C GLU A 296 18.32 -15.20 3.45
N ARG A 297 17.46 -14.31 3.97
CA ARG A 297 17.28 -14.14 5.42
C ARG A 297 16.81 -15.40 6.11
N LEU A 298 15.84 -16.10 5.52
CA LEU A 298 15.36 -17.38 6.05
C LEU A 298 16.47 -18.45 6.04
N ALA A 299 17.28 -18.50 4.98
CA ALA A 299 18.43 -19.41 4.91
C ALA A 299 19.48 -19.09 5.99
N MET A 300 19.79 -17.80 6.20
CA MET A 300 20.72 -17.37 7.26
C MET A 300 20.20 -17.73 8.66
N LEU A 301 18.92 -17.51 8.94
CA LEU A 301 18.30 -17.86 10.23
C LEU A 301 18.30 -19.38 10.46
N ALA A 302 18.05 -20.18 9.42
CA ALA A 302 18.09 -21.65 9.50
C ALA A 302 19.51 -22.16 9.75
N MET A 303 20.53 -21.54 9.15
CA MET A 303 21.93 -21.90 9.40
C MET A 303 22.43 -21.44 10.77
N GLY A 304 21.98 -20.29 11.26
CA GLY A 304 22.38 -19.73 12.55
C GLY A 304 21.70 -20.40 13.76
N SER A 305 20.61 -21.12 13.56
CA SER A 305 19.89 -21.89 14.61
C SER A 305 20.40 -23.32 14.80
N GLY A 306 21.40 -23.74 14.00
CA GLY A 306 22.02 -25.07 14.07
C GLY A 306 23.34 -25.15 14.86
N GLY A 307 23.63 -24.15 15.72
CA GLY A 307 24.85 -24.07 16.54
C GLY A 307 24.58 -24.14 18.03
#